data_AF-A0AAE7TIL6-F1
#
_entry.id   AF-A0AAE7TIL6-F1
#
_cell.length_a   1.000
_cell.length_b   1.000
_cell.length_c   1.000
_cell.angle_alpha   90.00
_cell.angle_beta   90.00
_cell.angle_gamma   90.00
#
_symmetry.space_group_name_H-M   'P 1'
#
loop_
_entity.id
_entity.type
_entity.pdbx_description
1 polymer ?
#
loop_
_entity_poly.entity_id
_entity_poly.type
_entity_poly.pdbx_seq_one_letter_code
_entity_poly.pdbx_strand_id
1 'polypeptide(L)'
;MSSVQIQCTRCKSVFRDRAGRLQDGYSRQCPSCEVVLFFAEDSQHPFIKRAMRSARQVRKELREAEAARLLAPETQAAPPRSFEGRKRSAGRSD
;
A
#
# COMPACT_ATOMS: atom_id res chain seq x y z
N MET A 1 3.00 3.22 -0.93
CA MET A 1 2.19 2.07 -0.43
C MET A 1 1.94 2.27 1.05
N SER A 2 0.70 2.30 1.49
CA SER A 2 0.38 2.51 2.91
C SER A 2 0.63 1.24 3.73
N SER A 3 1.20 1.41 4.92
CA SER A 3 1.59 0.30 5.80
C SER A 3 0.94 0.42 7.17
N VAL A 4 0.75 -0.72 7.82
CA VAL A 4 0.21 -0.83 9.17
C VAL A 4 1.20 -1.55 10.07
N GLN A 5 1.20 -1.16 11.34
CA GLN A 5 2.00 -1.80 12.38
C GLN A 5 1.24 -2.97 12.96
N ILE A 6 1.89 -4.12 13.05
CA ILE A 6 1.33 -5.38 13.52
C ILE A 6 2.20 -5.90 14.66
N GLN A 7 1.56 -6.28 15.76
CA GLN A 7 2.22 -6.92 16.89
C GLN A 7 1.95 -8.43 16.86
N CYS A 8 3.01 -9.22 16.94
CA CYS A 8 2.91 -10.68 17.00
C CYS A 8 2.20 -11.13 18.29
N THR A 9 1.29 -12.10 18.19
CA THR A 9 0.61 -12.68 19.35
C THR A 9 1.50 -13.57 20.21
N ARG A 10 2.59 -14.11 19.64
CA ARG A 10 3.54 -15.01 20.32
C ARG A 10 4.73 -14.27 20.92
N CYS A 11 5.61 -13.71 20.08
CA CYS A 11 6.85 -13.07 20.53
C CYS A 11 6.70 -11.59 20.86
N LYS A 12 5.52 -10.99 20.65
CA LYS A 12 5.22 -9.56 20.86
C LYS A 12 6.09 -8.59 20.04
N SER A 13 6.92 -9.10 19.12
CA SER A 13 7.67 -8.26 18.19
C SER A 13 6.71 -7.50 17.28
N VAL A 14 7.17 -6.34 16.82
CA VAL A 14 6.36 -5.44 16.01
C VAL A 14 6.96 -5.35 14.61
N PHE A 15 6.12 -5.53 13.61
CA PHE A 15 6.52 -5.49 12.20
C PHE A 15 5.49 -4.72 11.37
N ARG A 16 5.84 -4.41 10.11
CA ARG A 16 4.95 -3.70 9.18
C ARG A 16 4.44 -4.61 8.08
N ASP A 17 3.21 -4.35 7.64
CA ASP A 17 2.62 -4.95 6.44
C ASP A 17 1.82 -3.93 5.64
N ARG A 18 1.49 -4.26 4.40
CA ARG A 18 0.69 -3.43 3.49
C ARG A 18 -0.77 -3.46 3.93
N ALA A 19 -1.36 -2.29 4.14
CA ALA A 19 -2.75 -2.16 4.56
C ALA A 19 -3.74 -2.77 3.53
N GLY A 20 -3.37 -2.80 2.25
CA GLY A 20 -4.19 -3.40 1.19
C GLY A 20 -4.31 -4.92 1.27
N ARG A 21 -3.30 -5.62 1.81
CA ARG A 21 -3.32 -7.09 1.95
C ARG A 21 -4.00 -7.57 3.23
N LEU A 22 -3.98 -6.73 4.27
CA LEU A 22 -4.52 -7.07 5.59
C LEU A 22 -6.06 -7.03 5.61
N GLN A 23 -6.66 -8.08 5.06
CA GLN A 23 -8.10 -8.30 4.99
C GLN A 23 -8.47 -9.60 5.72
N ASP A 24 -9.77 -9.86 5.81
CA ASP A 24 -10.27 -11.08 6.45
C ASP A 24 -9.75 -12.33 5.72
N GLY A 25 -9.32 -13.33 6.47
CA GLY A 25 -8.69 -14.55 5.94
C GLY A 25 -7.22 -14.37 5.52
N TYR A 26 -6.61 -13.19 5.66
CA TYR A 26 -5.19 -13.01 5.38
C TYR A 26 -4.33 -13.74 6.42
N SER A 27 -3.29 -14.43 5.97
CA SER A 27 -2.34 -15.11 6.85
C SER A 27 -0.91 -14.69 6.53
N ARG A 28 -0.08 -14.52 7.56
CA ARG A 28 1.34 -14.21 7.38
C ARG A 28 2.19 -14.79 8.51
N GLN A 29 3.39 -15.25 8.17
CA GLN A 29 4.41 -15.65 9.16
C GLN A 29 5.04 -14.42 9.82
N CYS A 30 5.17 -14.47 11.15
CA CYS A 30 5.90 -13.47 11.90
C CYS A 30 7.40 -13.51 11.51
N PRO A 31 8.02 -12.38 11.14
CA PRO A 31 9.43 -12.37 10.74
C PRO A 31 10.42 -12.64 11.88
N SER A 32 9.97 -12.65 13.14
CA SER A 32 10.85 -12.84 14.31
C SER A 32 10.77 -14.23 14.93
N CYS A 33 9.61 -14.88 14.89
CA CYS A 33 9.39 -16.18 15.55
C CYS A 33 8.67 -17.20 14.66
N GLU A 34 8.48 -16.85 13.39
CA GLU A 34 7.98 -17.71 12.31
C GLU A 34 6.60 -18.32 12.52
N VAL A 35 5.91 -17.93 13.61
CA VAL A 35 4.52 -18.34 13.84
C VAL A 35 3.61 -17.75 12.75
N VAL A 36 2.72 -18.57 12.22
CA VAL A 36 1.68 -18.12 11.30
C VAL A 36 0.62 -17.37 12.09
N LEU A 37 0.36 -16.13 11.69
CA LEU A 37 -0.71 -15.30 12.23
C LEU A 37 -1.87 -15.30 11.23
N PHE A 38 -3.07 -15.58 11.72
CA PHE A 38 -4.31 -15.49 10.96
C PHE A 38 -5.03 -14.18 11.32
N PHE A 39 -5.29 -13.37 10.31
CA PHE A 39 -6.00 -12.10 10.44
C PHE A 39 -7.46 -12.32 10.06
N ALA A 40 -8.31 -12.38 11.08
CA ALA A 40 -9.75 -12.50 10.93
C ALA A 40 -10.46 -11.39 11.71
N GLU A 41 -11.60 -10.94 11.21
CA GLU A 41 -12.40 -9.87 11.85
C GLU A 41 -12.99 -10.31 13.21
N ASP A 42 -13.27 -11.60 13.36
CA ASP A 42 -13.78 -12.25 14.57
C ASP A 42 -12.67 -12.74 15.54
N SER A 43 -11.40 -12.45 15.24
CA SER A 43 -10.28 -12.89 16.06
C SER A 43 -10.40 -12.40 17.51
N GLN A 44 -10.23 -13.32 18.47
CA GLN A 44 -10.25 -13.00 19.89
C GLN A 44 -9.03 -12.18 20.33
N HIS A 45 -7.93 -12.25 19.58
CA HIS A 45 -6.68 -11.59 19.96
C HIS A 45 -6.74 -10.06 19.74
N PRO A 46 -6.46 -9.23 20.78
CA PRO A 46 -6.56 -7.78 20.67
C PRO A 46 -5.55 -7.18 19.67
N PHE A 47 -4.38 -7.80 19.50
CA PHE A 47 -3.38 -7.34 18.54
C PHE A 47 -3.83 -7.54 17.09
N ILE A 48 -4.51 -8.65 16.79
CA ILE A 48 -5.08 -8.91 15.47
C ILE A 48 -6.21 -7.93 15.18
N LYS A 49 -7.15 -7.75 16.13
CA LYS A 49 -8.24 -6.76 16.01
C LYS A 49 -7.72 -5.34 15.78
N ARG A 50 -6.68 -4.93 16.52
CA ARG A 50 -6.06 -3.61 16.35
C ARG A 50 -5.45 -3.45 14.96
N ALA A 51 -4.66 -4.43 14.51
CA ALA A 51 -4.06 -4.40 13.17
C ALA A 51 -5.13 -4.30 12.07
N MET A 52 -6.20 -5.11 12.16
CA MET A 52 -7.33 -5.10 11.23
C MET A 52 -8.05 -3.74 11.19
N ARG A 53 -8.31 -3.16 12.37
CA ARG A 53 -8.90 -1.82 12.49
C ARG A 53 -8.03 -0.76 11.83
N SER A 54 -6.73 -0.74 12.14
CA SER A 54 -5.78 0.21 11.55
C SER A 54 -5.71 0.05 10.03
N ALA A 55 -5.74 -1.18 9.51
CA ALA A 55 -5.74 -1.40 8.07
C ALA A 55 -7.03 -0.92 7.40
N ARG A 56 -8.20 -1.13 8.03
CA ARG A 56 -9.47 -0.58 7.54
C ARG A 56 -9.44 0.94 7.50
N GLN A 57 -8.92 1.58 8.54
CA GLN A 57 -8.77 3.04 8.59
C GLN A 57 -7.87 3.55 7.47
N VAL A 58 -6.68 2.98 7.31
CA VAL A 58 -5.75 3.37 6.24
C VAL A 58 -6.36 3.17 4.85
N ARG A 59 -7.13 2.10 4.62
CA ARG A 59 -7.84 1.89 3.34
C ARG A 59 -8.94 2.92 3.11
N LYS A 60 -9.65 3.33 4.17
CA LYS A 60 -10.67 4.38 4.11
C LYS A 60 -10.02 5.72 3.74
N GLU A 61 -8.97 6.10 4.45
CA GLU A 61 -8.21 7.34 4.20
C GLU A 61 -7.67 7.39 2.76
N LEU A 62 -7.17 6.26 2.23
CA LEU A 62 -6.73 6.19 0.83
C LEU A 62 -7.88 6.41 -0.16
N ARG A 63 -9.05 5.81 0.09
CA ARG A 63 -10.24 6.02 -0.76
C ARG A 63 -10.72 7.46 -0.71
N GLU A 64 -10.70 8.08 0.46
CA GLU A 64 -11.08 9.49 0.65
C GLU A 64 -10.08 10.42 -0.03
N ALA A 65 -8.77 10.15 0.09
CA ALA A 65 -7.74 10.91 -0.61
C ALA A 65 -7.87 10.78 -2.14
N GLU A 66 -8.19 9.60 -2.65
CA GLU A 66 -8.43 9.38 -4.08
C GLU A 66 -9.69 10.11 -4.57
N ALA A 67 -10.80 10.00 -3.84
CA ALA A 67 -12.03 10.72 -4.15
C ALA A 67 -11.84 12.24 -4.13
N ALA A 68 -11.10 12.77 -3.15
CA ALA A 68 -10.76 14.19 -3.08
C ALA A 68 -9.92 14.64 -4.29
N ARG A 69 -9.00 13.80 -4.77
CA ARG A 69 -8.21 14.09 -5.98
C ARG A 69 -9.04 14.11 -7.25
N LEU A 70 -10.08 13.28 -7.34
CA LEU A 70 -10.99 13.24 -8.50
C LEU A 70 -11.99 14.41 -8.50
N LEU A 71 -12.43 14.86 -7.32
CA LEU A 71 -13.36 15.98 -7.17
C LEU A 71 -12.67 17.35 -7.18
N ALA A 72 -11.35 17.39 -6.96
CA ALA A 72 -10.58 18.62 -7.07
C ALA A 72 -10.59 19.11 -8.54
N PRO A 73 -11.02 20.35 -8.83
CA PRO A 73 -10.93 20.90 -10.17
C PRO A 73 -9.47 20.95 -10.62
N GLU A 74 -9.20 20.40 -11.81
CA GLU A 74 -7.87 20.28 -12.41
C GLU A 74 -7.12 21.62 -12.39
N THR A 75 -6.25 21.80 -11.40
CA THR A 75 -5.24 22.87 -11.37
C THR A 75 -3.85 22.25 -11.32
N GLN A 76 -3.63 21.20 -12.12
CA GLN A 76 -2.29 20.72 -12.40
C GLN A 76 -2.18 20.37 -13.88
N ALA A 77 -1.81 21.39 -14.66
CA ALA A 77 -1.25 21.25 -15.99
C ALA A 77 -0.18 20.15 -15.97
N ALA A 78 -0.42 19.06 -16.71
CA ALA A 78 0.61 18.11 -17.02
C ALA A 78 1.73 18.85 -17.78
N PRO A 79 3.02 18.73 -17.40
CA PRO A 79 4.08 19.25 -18.25
C PRO A 79 4.00 18.54 -19.61
N PRO A 80 4.10 19.26 -20.73
CA PRO A 80 4.04 18.64 -22.05
C PRO A 80 5.16 17.61 -22.15
N ARG A 81 4.80 16.41 -22.60
CA ARG A 81 5.75 15.36 -22.95
C ARG A 81 6.59 15.93 -24.10
N SER A 82 7.77 16.46 -23.80
CA SER A 82 8.72 16.90 -24.81
C SER A 82 9.03 15.70 -25.69
N PHE A 83 8.55 15.77 -26.92
CA PHE A 83 8.83 14.82 -27.98
C PHE A 83 10.31 14.98 -28.34
N GLU A 84 11.17 14.23 -27.66
CA GLU A 84 12.61 14.17 -27.95
C GLU A 84 12.76 13.69 -29.41
N GLY A 85 13.11 14.62 -30.28
CA GLY A 85 13.07 14.44 -31.72
C GLY A 85 13.93 13.27 -32.20
N ARG A 86 13.32 12.42 -33.02
CA ARG A 86 14.00 11.52 -33.95
C ARG A 86 14.82 12.36 -34.92
N LYS A 87 16.07 12.69 -34.58
CA LYS A 87 17.04 13.21 -35.56
C LYS A 87 17.35 12.06 -36.54
N ARG A 88 16.79 12.19 -37.74
CA ARG A 88 17.18 11.42 -38.93
C ARG A 88 18.65 11.66 -39.19
N SER A 89 19.49 10.64 -39.07
CA SER A 89 20.81 10.62 -39.70
C SER A 89 20.60 10.44 -41.20
N ALA A 90 20.65 11.56 -41.94
CA ALA A 90 20.82 11.58 -43.38
C ALA A 90 22.20 11.02 -43.73
N GLY A 91 22.27 10.16 -44.74
CA GLY A 91 23.48 9.46 -45.13
C GLY A 91 24.47 10.27 -45.98
N ARG A 92 25.62 9.62 -46.17
CA ARG A 92 26.49 9.52 -47.36
C ARG A 92 27.15 10.79 -47.94
N SER A 93 28.48 10.81 -47.90
CA SER A 93 29.53 11.18 -48.90
C SER A 93 30.85 11.27 -48.10
N ASP A 94 32.02 10.74 -48.46
CA ASP A 94 32.70 10.43 -49.72
C ASP A 94 33.45 9.08 -49.59
#